data_AF-A0A1G1IK34-F1
#
_entry.id   AF-A0A1G1IK34-F1
#
_cell.length_a   1.000
_cell.length_b   1.000
_cell.length_c   1.000
_cell.angle_alpha   90.00
_cell.angle_beta   90.00
_cell.angle_gamma   90.00
#
_symmetry.space_group_name_H-M   'P 1'
#
loop_
_entity.id
_entity.type
_entity.pdbx_description
1 polymer ?
#
loop_
_entity_poly.entity_id
_entity_poly.type
_entity_poly.pdbx_seq_one_letter_code
_entity_poly.pdbx_strand_id
1 'polypeptide(L)' 'MLSISTHKDVIKVETEESRLRPLDADLQVPDTSKFMKHTGWKPQISFEQTMQDLLGYWRERVRSGKKFLTR' A
#
# COMPACT_ATOMS: atom_id res chain seq x y z
N MET A 1 -3.12 -4.69 3.56
CA MET A 1 -3.20 -5.67 2.44
C MET A 1 -3.09 -7.11 2.92
N LEU A 2 -2.16 -7.47 3.81
CA LEU A 2 -2.06 -8.85 4.32
C LEU A 2 -3.39 -9.35 4.94
N SER A 3 -4.07 -8.49 5.71
CA SER A 3 -5.38 -8.77 6.31
C SER A 3 -6.50 -9.14 5.32
N ILE A 4 -6.42 -8.65 4.07
CA ILE A 4 -7.41 -8.89 3.00
C ILE A 4 -6.94 -9.93 1.97
N SER A 5 -5.85 -10.64 2.29
CA SER A 5 -5.37 -11.77 1.49
C SER A 5 -6.23 -13.01 1.74
N THR A 6 -6.48 -13.79 0.68
CA THR A 6 -7.12 -15.11 0.79
C THR A 6 -6.22 -16.15 1.47
N HIS A 7 -4.92 -15.85 1.61
CA HIS A 7 -3.92 -16.70 2.25
C HIS A 7 -3.39 -16.08 3.55
N LYS A 8 -4.11 -15.12 4.15
CA LYS A 8 -3.65 -14.39 5.34
C LYS A 8 -3.16 -15.30 6.49
N ASP A 9 -3.78 -16.47 6.66
CA ASP A 9 -3.50 -17.38 7.77
C ASP A 9 -2.21 -18.19 7.60
N VAL A 10 -1.68 -18.27 6.37
CA VAL A 10 -0.42 -19.00 6.07
C VAL A 10 0.75 -18.06 5.81
N ILE A 11 0.52 -16.75 5.73
CA ILE A 11 1.58 -15.76 5.52
C ILE A 11 2.28 -15.50 6.86
N LYS A 12 3.59 -15.70 6.89
CA LYS A 12 4.43 -15.34 8.04
C LYS A 12 5.06 -13.97 7.81
N VAL A 13 5.05 -13.14 8.84
CA VAL A 13 5.73 -11.84 8.85
C VAL A 13 7.03 -12.01 9.62
N GLU A 14 8.15 -11.76 8.95
CA GLU A 14 9.49 -11.84 9.52
C GLU A 14 10.21 -10.50 9.26
N THR A 15 10.99 -10.06 10.24
CA THR A 15 11.75 -8.80 10.17
C THR A 15 13.19 -9.11 9.79
N GLU A 16 13.71 -8.42 8.77
CA GLU A 16 15.10 -8.54 8.32
C GLU A 16 15.81 -7.20 8.52
N GLU A 17 16.83 -7.16 9.39
CA GLU A 17 17.53 -5.92 9.77
C GLU A 17 18.14 -5.19 8.56
N SER A 18 18.63 -5.94 7.57
CA SER A 18 19.18 -5.40 6.32
C SER A 18 18.18 -4.57 5.50
N ARG A 19 16.88 -4.76 5.74
CA ARG A 19 15.78 -4.05 5.06
C ARG A 19 15.24 -2.88 5.87
N LEU A 20 15.65 -2.74 7.13
CA LEU A 20 15.27 -1.61 7.96
C LEU A 20 16.15 -0.41 7.66
N ARG A 21 15.55 0.78 7.66
CA ARG A 21 16.32 2.02 7.56
C ARG A 21 16.93 2.32 8.93
N PRO A 22 18.22 2.71 9.02
CA PRO A 22 18.86 3.07 10.29
C PRO A 22 18.18 4.24 11.03
N LEU A 23 17.43 5.07 10.30
CA LEU A 23 16.59 6.14 10.82
C LEU A 23 15.32 6.17 9.98
N ASP A 24 14.16 6.13 10.63
CA ASP A 24 12.86 6.34 9.98
C ASP A 24 11.97 7.23 10.85
N ALA A 25 10.99 7.86 10.23
CA ALA A 25 10.00 8.65 10.96
C ALA A 25 8.86 7.74 11.43
N ASP A 26 8.59 7.73 12.74
CA ASP A 26 7.56 6.87 13.34
C ASP A 26 6.16 7.11 12.74
N LEU A 27 5.86 8.37 12.40
CA LEU A 27 4.57 8.76 11.84
C LEU A 27 4.72 9.89 10.83
N GLN A 28 4.10 9.73 9.66
CA GLN A 28 4.04 10.74 8.62
C GLN A 28 2.58 11.03 8.28
N VAL A 29 1.98 12.02 8.95
CA VAL A 29 0.61 12.46 8.73
C VAL A 29 0.64 13.91 8.21
N PRO A 30 0.35 14.15 6.92
CA PRO A 30 0.37 15.49 6.36
C PRO A 30 -0.87 16.30 6.75
N ASP A 31 -0.67 17.57 7.14
CA ASP A 31 -1.77 18.54 7.17
C ASP A 31 -2.00 19.10 5.75
N THR A 32 -3.12 18.73 5.16
CA THR A 32 -3.50 19.17 3.80
C THR A 32 -4.50 20.33 3.80
N SER A 33 -4.83 20.89 4.97
CA SER A 33 -5.87 21.91 5.15
C SER A 33 -5.65 23.13 4.27
N LYS A 34 -4.41 23.61 4.13
CA LYS A 34 -4.09 24.77 3.28
C LYS A 34 -4.43 24.52 1.81
N PHE A 35 -4.04 23.36 1.30
CA PHE A 35 -4.27 23.00 -0.10
C PHE A 35 -5.76 22.79 -0.37
N MET A 36 -6.46 22.07 0.51
CA MET A 36 -7.90 21.87 0.42
C MET A 36 -8.68 23.19 0.44
N LYS A 37 -8.32 24.12 1.34
CA LYS A 37 -8.96 25.44 1.42
C LYS A 37 -8.72 26.28 0.16
N HIS A 38 -7.51 26.24 -0.39
CA HIS A 38 -7.13 27.05 -1.54
C HIS A 38 -7.72 26.54 -2.86
N THR A 39 -7.82 25.22 -3.01
CA THR A 39 -8.18 24.59 -4.29
C THR A 39 -9.57 23.97 -4.32
N GLY A 40 -10.20 23.80 -3.15
CA GLY A 40 -11.41 22.99 -3.00
C GLY A 40 -11.16 21.49 -3.15
N TRP A 41 -9.91 21.07 -3.39
CA TRP A 41 -9.54 19.67 -3.52
C TRP A 41 -9.86 18.90 -2.23
N LYS A 42 -10.32 17.65 -2.39
CA LYS A 42 -10.53 16.69 -1.32
C LYS A 42 -10.18 15.29 -1.81
N PRO A 43 -9.66 14.40 -0.93
CA PRO A 43 -9.47 13.01 -1.29
C PRO A 43 -10.82 12.37 -1.62
N GLN A 44 -10.95 11.80 -2.82
CA GLN A 44 -12.17 11.12 -3.27
C GLN A 44 -12.12 9.61 -3.04
N ILE A 45 -10.92 9.06 -2.85
CA ILE A 45 -10.67 7.63 -2.68
C ILE A 45 -10.20 7.44 -1.24
N SER A 46 -10.89 6.58 -0.49
CA SER A 46 -10.48 6.26 0.89
C SER A 46 -9.20 5.42 0.90
N PHE A 47 -8.58 5.31 2.07
CA PHE A 47 -7.45 4.42 2.25
C PHE A 47 -7.82 2.96 1.93
N GLU A 48 -8.97 2.49 2.45
CA GLU A 48 -9.46 1.13 2.24
C GLU A 48 -9.66 0.83 0.75
N GLN A 49 -10.31 1.75 0.02
CA GLN A 49 -10.51 1.63 -1.42
C GLN A 49 -9.17 1.58 -2.15
N THR A 50 -8.24 2.49 -1.81
CA THR A 50 -6.89 2.52 -2.40
C THR A 50 -6.17 1.17 -2.21
N MET A 51 -6.23 0.58 -1.01
CA MET A 51 -5.58 -0.69 -0.73
C MET A 51 -6.26 -1.87 -1.46
N GLN A 52 -7.58 -1.83 -1.64
CA GLN A 52 -8.33 -2.83 -2.40
C GLN A 52 -8.03 -2.75 -3.90
N ASP A 53 -8.06 -1.55 -4.48
CA ASP A 53 -7.76 -1.30 -5.89
C ASP A 53 -6.34 -1.72 -6.24
N LEU A 54 -5.38 -1.34 -5.40
CA LEU A 54 -3.98 -1.71 -5.58
C LEU A 54 -3.80 -3.24 -5.60
N LEU A 55 -4.41 -3.94 -4.64
CA LEU A 55 -4.32 -5.40 -4.59
C LEU A 55 -5.04 -6.07 -5.77
N GLY A 56 -6.21 -5.54 -6.15
CA GLY A 56 -7.01 -6.01 -7.29
C GLY A 56 -6.23 -5.89 -8.61
N TYR A 57 -5.63 -4.72 -8.84
CA TYR A 57 -4.75 -4.47 -9.98
C TYR A 57 -3.65 -5.55 -10.06
N TRP A 58 -2.90 -5.78 -8.98
CA TRP A 58 -1.81 -6.76 -9.01
C TRP A 58 -2.29 -8.20 -9.24
N ARG A 59 -3.43 -8.59 -8.67
CA ARG A 59 -4.03 -9.91 -8.92
C ARG A 59 -4.36 -10.10 -10.41
N GLU A 60 -4.96 -9.10 -11.05
CA GLU A 60 -5.25 -9.14 -12.48
C GLU A 60 -3.96 -9.22 -13.30
N ARG A 61 -2.96 -8.39 -12.96
CA ARG A 61 -1.68 -8.34 -13.66
C ARG A 61 -0.93 -9.67 -13.61
N VAL A 62 -0.93 -10.35 -12.46
CA VAL A 62 -0.35 -11.70 -12.32
C VAL A 62 -1.17 -12.75 -13.07
N ARG A 63 -2.52 -12.68 -12.98
CA ARG A 63 -3.42 -13.61 -13.70
C ARG A 63 -3.27 -13.50 -15.23
N SER A 64 -2.91 -12.33 -15.75
CA SER A 64 -2.64 -12.12 -17.18
C SER A 64 -1.35 -12.79 -17.70
N GLY A 65 -0.65 -13.57 -16.87
CA GLY A 65 0.54 -14.33 -17.27
C GLY A 65 1.83 -13.49 -17.34
N LYS A 66 1.78 -12.20 -16.98
CA LYS A 66 2.99 -11.37 -16.91
C LYS A 66 3.86 -11.82 -15.73
N LYS A 67 5.14 -12.07 -16.01
CA LYS A 67 6.14 -12.45 -14.99
C LYS A 67 6.83 -11.18 -14.48
N PHE A 68 6.68 -10.88 -13.19
CA PHE A 68 7.26 -9.69 -12.55
C PHE A 68 8.55 -9.99 -11.80
N LEU A 69 8.72 -11.22 -11.32
CA LEU A 69 9.95 -11.66 -10.69
C LEU A 69 10.89 -12.11 -11.80
N THR A 70 11.81 -11.23 -12.19
CA THR A 70 13.06 -11.62 -12.85
C THR A 70 14.08 -11.74 -11.73
N ARG A 71 14.65 -12.93 -11.57
CA ARG A 71 15.68 -13.21 -10.58
C ARG A 71 17.02 -13.25 -11.28
#